data_AF-A0A6P6Y972-F1
#
_entry.id   AF-A0A6P6Y972-F1
#
_cell.length_a   1.000
_cell.length_b   1.000
_cell.length_c   1.000
_cell.angle_alpha   90.00
_cell.angle_beta   90.00
_cell.angle_gamma   90.00
#
_symmetry.space_group_name_H-M   'P 1'
#
loop_
_entity.id
_entity.type
_entity.pdbx_description
1 polymer ?
#
loop_
_entity_poly.entity_id
_entity_poly.type
_entity_poly.pdbx_seq_one_letter_code
_entity_poly.pdbx_strand_id
1 'polypeptide(L)'
;MSSSSRRFEDLKDEVISLKEKIRIHRRRNANELTINKLFIDGDRLIEMIRNEVTKCPPQVQSEMNGRFYALMNEWNAFKKTTLTKNPRSTVTNIFGQGSNVSDGTQRQILAQGIESLEQTSRSLQRAEMVARETEEIGTNIVDELGNQRESLLRTRQTLDTNRENLKRSHRLLRTINTTLITNKCLLIVIILMEIAILLSIITYRFILPHKK
;
A
#
# COMPACT_ATOMS: atom_id res chain seq x y z
N MET A 1 8.92 -4.85 -11.69
CA MET A 1 8.71 -5.37 -10.32
C MET A 1 10.05 -5.47 -9.62
N SER A 2 10.23 -4.71 -8.53
CA SER A 2 11.44 -4.78 -7.68
C SER A 2 11.45 -6.09 -6.89
N SER A 3 12.64 -6.59 -6.51
CA SER A 3 12.80 -7.81 -5.70
C SER A 3 11.95 -7.80 -4.42
N SER A 4 11.80 -6.62 -3.79
CA SER A 4 10.96 -6.42 -2.60
C SER A 4 9.46 -6.58 -2.85
N SER A 5 8.98 -6.33 -4.08
CA SER A 5 7.57 -6.53 -4.43
C SER A 5 7.22 -8.02 -4.55
N ARG A 6 8.15 -8.89 -4.94
CA ARG A 6 7.92 -10.35 -4.97
C ARG A 6 7.88 -10.93 -3.56
N ARG A 7 8.84 -10.54 -2.73
CA ARG A 7 8.94 -10.98 -1.33
C ARG A 7 7.72 -10.57 -0.50
N PHE A 8 7.12 -9.41 -0.79
CA PHE A 8 5.85 -8.99 -0.19
C PHE A 8 4.68 -9.92 -0.55
N GLU A 9 4.57 -10.32 -1.83
CA GLU A 9 3.51 -11.23 -2.28
C GLU A 9 3.68 -12.63 -1.67
N ASP A 10 4.91 -13.13 -1.61
CA ASP A 10 5.21 -14.44 -0.97
C ASP A 10 4.79 -14.45 0.52
N LEU A 11 5.10 -13.38 1.26
CA LEU A 11 4.72 -13.24 2.66
C LEU A 11 3.20 -13.09 2.84
N LYS A 12 2.52 -12.41 1.93
CA LYS A 12 1.06 -12.30 1.92
C LYS A 12 0.40 -13.67 1.75
N ASP A 13 0.92 -14.48 0.83
CA ASP A 13 0.42 -15.83 0.58
C ASP A 13 0.67 -16.75 1.80
N GLU A 14 1.78 -16.53 2.52
CA GLU A 14 2.08 -17.23 3.77
C GLU A 14 1.08 -16.87 4.89
N VAL A 15 0.68 -15.59 5.01
CA VAL A 15 -0.39 -15.15 5.93
C VAL A 15 -1.74 -15.79 5.57
N ILE A 16 -2.08 -15.90 4.27
CA ILE A 16 -3.31 -16.56 3.81
C ILE A 16 -3.29 -18.05 4.16
N SER A 17 -2.19 -18.73 3.90
CA SER A 17 -1.97 -20.14 4.28
C SER A 17 -2.12 -20.36 5.78
N LEU A 18 -1.58 -19.44 6.59
CA LEU A 18 -1.68 -19.51 8.04
C LEU A 18 -3.12 -19.32 8.54
N LYS A 19 -3.86 -18.36 7.98
CA LYS A 19 -5.31 -18.18 8.29
C LYS A 19 -6.09 -19.48 8.04
N GLU A 20 -5.82 -20.16 6.92
CA GLU A 20 -6.50 -21.42 6.60
C GLU A 20 -6.06 -22.57 7.54
N LYS A 21 -4.78 -22.66 7.89
CA LYS A 21 -4.29 -23.62 8.90
C LYS A 21 -4.96 -23.43 10.26
N ILE A 22 -5.14 -22.19 10.72
CA ILE A 22 -5.82 -21.86 11.98
C ILE A 22 -7.30 -22.25 11.90
N ARG A 23 -7.97 -21.99 10.79
CA ARG A 23 -9.37 -22.37 10.56
C ARG A 23 -9.57 -23.89 10.63
N ILE A 24 -8.66 -24.66 10.03
CA ILE A 24 -8.68 -26.13 10.07
C ILE A 24 -8.41 -26.66 11.48
N HIS A 25 -7.41 -26.11 12.18
CA HIS A 25 -7.10 -26.52 13.56
C HIS A 25 -8.27 -26.25 14.51
N ARG A 26 -8.99 -25.14 14.31
CA ARG A 26 -10.18 -24.81 15.10
C ARG A 26 -11.35 -25.75 14.81
N ARG A 27 -11.56 -26.15 13.55
CA ARG A 27 -12.57 -27.18 13.20
C ARG A 27 -12.28 -28.55 13.83
N ARG A 28 -11.02 -28.88 14.08
CA ARG A 28 -10.60 -30.14 14.70
C ARG A 28 -10.62 -30.12 16.24
N ASN A 29 -11.18 -29.08 16.87
CA ASN A 29 -11.11 -28.88 18.33
C ASN A 29 -9.68 -29.01 18.87
N ALA A 30 -8.69 -28.51 18.12
CA ALA A 30 -7.30 -28.57 18.54
C ALA A 30 -7.05 -27.72 19.80
N ASN A 31 -6.02 -28.11 20.56
CA ASN A 31 -5.61 -27.44 21.79
C ASN A 31 -5.44 -25.93 21.58
N GLU A 32 -5.95 -25.14 22.52
CA GLU A 32 -5.88 -23.68 22.51
C GLU A 32 -4.41 -23.19 22.44
N LEU A 33 -3.47 -23.97 22.98
CA LEU A 33 -2.03 -23.70 22.92
C LEU A 33 -1.47 -23.71 21.49
N THR A 34 -1.92 -24.62 20.64
CA THR A 34 -1.48 -24.74 19.24
C THR A 34 -2.01 -23.57 18.41
N ILE A 35 -3.24 -23.16 18.69
CA ILE A 35 -3.87 -21.99 18.07
C ILE A 35 -3.14 -20.71 18.47
N ASN A 36 -2.78 -20.55 19.75
CA ASN A 36 -1.98 -19.42 20.21
C ASN A 36 -0.58 -19.38 19.57
N LYS A 37 0.09 -20.53 19.40
CA LYS A 37 1.37 -20.60 18.66
C LYS A 37 1.23 -20.11 17.21
N LEU A 38 0.18 -20.55 16.52
CA LEU A 38 -0.10 -20.11 15.14
C LEU A 38 -0.40 -18.60 15.07
N PHE A 39 -1.03 -18.01 16.09
CA PHE A 39 -1.20 -16.56 16.15
C PHE A 39 0.13 -15.83 16.32
N ILE A 40 1.03 -16.32 17.17
CA ILE A 40 2.38 -15.74 17.34
C ILE A 40 3.17 -15.80 16.04
N ASP A 41 3.07 -16.90 15.29
CA ASP A 41 3.74 -17.03 13.99
C ASP A 41 3.17 -16.06 12.95
N GLY A 42 1.86 -15.78 13.01
CA GLY A 42 1.24 -14.77 12.15
C GLY A 42 1.62 -13.34 12.52
N ASP A 43 1.72 -13.04 13.81
CA ASP A 43 2.20 -11.73 14.29
C ASP A 43 3.66 -11.49 13.82
N ARG A 44 4.51 -12.54 13.82
CA ARG A 44 5.87 -12.48 13.23
C ARG A 44 5.87 -12.23 11.74
N LEU A 45 4.97 -12.86 10.98
CA LEU A 45 4.85 -12.66 9.53
C LEU A 45 4.47 -11.22 9.21
N ILE A 46 3.52 -10.65 9.93
CA ILE A 46 3.15 -9.24 9.82
C ILE A 46 4.34 -8.33 10.10
N GLU A 47 5.14 -8.63 11.13
CA GLU A 47 6.35 -7.87 11.44
C GLU A 47 7.40 -7.96 10.33
N MET A 48 7.59 -9.14 9.74
CA MET A 48 8.48 -9.33 8.59
C MET A 48 8.00 -8.55 7.36
N ILE A 49 6.70 -8.51 7.11
CA ILE A 49 6.11 -7.71 6.04
C ILE A 49 6.38 -6.23 6.29
N ARG A 50 6.13 -5.73 7.51
CA ARG A 50 6.44 -4.34 7.89
C ARG A 50 7.91 -4.00 7.59
N ASN A 51 8.81 -4.89 8.00
CA ASN A 51 10.25 -4.70 7.84
C ASN A 51 10.68 -4.72 6.35
N GLU A 52 9.99 -5.47 5.50
CA GLU A 52 10.19 -5.46 4.05
C GLU A 52 9.64 -4.18 3.41
N VAL A 53 8.49 -3.70 3.87
CA VAL A 53 7.88 -2.44 3.39
C VAL A 53 8.77 -1.24 3.72
N THR A 54 9.42 -1.22 4.90
CA THR A 54 10.37 -0.17 5.28
C THR A 54 11.67 -0.15 4.46
N LYS A 55 12.03 -1.27 3.80
CA LYS A 55 13.22 -1.35 2.93
C LYS A 55 12.96 -0.87 1.50
N CYS A 56 11.70 -0.60 1.15
CA CYS A 56 11.33 -0.20 -0.20
C CYS A 56 11.62 1.28 -0.47
N PRO A 57 11.92 1.66 -1.73
CA PRO A 57 12.02 3.07 -2.12
C PRO A 57 10.71 3.83 -1.86
N PRO A 58 10.76 5.15 -1.56
CA PRO A 58 9.60 5.93 -1.10
C PRO A 58 8.40 5.91 -2.06
N GLN A 59 8.64 5.70 -3.35
CA GLN A 59 7.60 5.59 -4.39
C GLN A 59 6.77 4.30 -4.27
N VAL A 60 7.40 3.19 -3.89
CA VAL A 60 6.74 1.87 -3.74
C VAL A 60 6.26 1.67 -2.30
N GLN A 61 6.95 2.29 -1.33
CA GLN A 61 6.65 2.23 0.09
C GLN A 61 5.24 2.78 0.40
N SER A 62 4.82 3.87 -0.23
CA SER A 62 3.47 4.42 -0.01
C SER A 62 2.36 3.47 -0.47
N GLU A 63 2.53 2.80 -1.61
CA GLU A 63 1.56 1.83 -2.11
C GLU A 63 1.55 0.57 -1.22
N MET A 64 2.72 0.05 -0.89
CA MET A 64 2.88 -1.14 -0.05
C MET A 64 2.41 -0.91 1.39
N ASN A 65 2.59 0.29 1.95
CA ASN A 65 2.08 0.64 3.27
C ASN A 65 0.55 0.54 3.32
N GLY A 66 -0.16 1.05 2.30
CA GLY A 66 -1.62 0.94 2.23
C GLY A 66 -2.09 -0.53 2.24
N ARG A 67 -1.42 -1.39 1.46
CA ARG A 67 -1.69 -2.84 1.45
C ARG A 67 -1.34 -3.52 2.77
N PHE A 68 -0.25 -3.10 3.42
CA PHE A 68 0.16 -3.60 4.73
C PHE A 68 -0.90 -3.29 5.81
N TYR A 69 -1.43 -2.06 5.86
CA TYR A 69 -2.49 -1.72 6.81
C TYR A 69 -3.78 -2.48 6.57
N ALA A 70 -4.16 -2.70 5.32
CA ALA A 70 -5.29 -3.54 4.98
C ALA A 70 -5.11 -4.97 5.50
N LEU A 71 -3.94 -5.58 5.24
CA LEU A 71 -3.60 -6.92 5.71
C LEU A 71 -3.57 -7.01 7.25
N MET A 72 -3.00 -6.01 7.90
CA MET A 72 -2.95 -5.90 9.37
C MET A 72 -4.36 -5.84 9.97
N ASN A 73 -5.24 -5.01 9.39
CA ASN A 73 -6.62 -4.89 9.84
C ASN A 73 -7.38 -6.22 9.66
N GLU A 74 -7.20 -6.89 8.52
CA GLU A 74 -7.80 -8.21 8.28
C GLU A 74 -7.26 -9.28 9.24
N TRP A 75 -5.96 -9.26 9.56
CA TRP A 75 -5.36 -10.19 10.52
C TRP A 75 -5.92 -9.98 11.93
N ASN A 76 -6.05 -8.72 12.37
CA ASN A 76 -6.63 -8.39 13.67
C ASN A 76 -8.12 -8.73 13.76
N ALA A 77 -8.90 -8.48 12.70
CA ALA A 77 -10.29 -8.90 12.62
C ALA A 77 -10.43 -10.43 12.68
N PHE A 78 -9.52 -11.17 12.02
CA PHE A 78 -9.46 -12.62 12.09
C PHE A 78 -9.11 -13.09 13.51
N LYS A 79 -8.11 -12.50 14.17
CA LYS A 79 -7.74 -12.82 15.56
C LYS A 79 -8.92 -12.58 16.52
N LYS A 80 -9.64 -11.45 16.40
CA LYS A 80 -10.81 -11.12 17.21
C LYS A 80 -11.95 -12.13 17.05
N THR A 81 -12.40 -12.35 15.81
CA THR A 81 -13.44 -13.37 15.51
C THR A 81 -13.03 -14.78 15.92
N THR A 82 -11.72 -15.06 15.93
CA THR A 82 -11.20 -16.36 16.29
C THR A 82 -11.03 -16.57 17.80
N LEU A 83 -10.81 -15.50 18.57
CA LEU A 83 -10.68 -15.57 20.03
C LEU A 83 -12.02 -15.40 20.76
N THR A 84 -12.97 -14.66 20.19
CA THR A 84 -14.30 -14.53 20.79
C THR A 84 -15.08 -15.82 20.56
N LYS A 85 -15.21 -16.69 21.56
CA LYS A 85 -16.28 -17.72 21.56
C LYS A 85 -17.60 -16.95 21.64
N ASN A 86 -18.50 -17.17 20.69
CA ASN A 86 -19.77 -16.47 20.62
C ASN A 86 -20.62 -16.82 21.89
N PRO A 87 -20.76 -15.92 22.88
CA PRO A 87 -21.51 -16.24 24.10
C PRO A 87 -23.02 -16.36 23.84
N ARG A 88 -23.47 -15.84 22.68
CA ARG A 88 -24.87 -15.87 22.25
C ARG A 88 -25.44 -17.28 22.07
N SER A 89 -24.64 -18.29 21.73
CA SER A 89 -25.19 -19.65 21.57
C SER A 89 -25.56 -20.30 22.91
N THR A 90 -24.86 -19.95 23.99
CA THR A 90 -25.07 -20.56 25.31
C THR A 90 -26.23 -19.90 26.05
N VAL A 91 -26.34 -18.57 26.01
CA VAL A 91 -27.41 -17.83 26.72
C VAL A 91 -28.80 -18.12 26.13
N THR A 92 -28.90 -18.29 24.81
CA THR A 92 -30.18 -18.54 24.14
C THR A 92 -30.76 -19.92 24.48
N ASN A 93 -29.90 -20.92 24.74
CA ASN A 93 -30.35 -22.26 25.12
C ASN A 93 -30.84 -22.35 26.57
N ILE A 94 -30.36 -21.49 27.48
CA ILE A 94 -30.74 -21.51 28.90
C ILE A 94 -32.14 -20.91 29.11
N PHE A 95 -32.53 -19.92 28.31
CA PHE A 95 -33.80 -19.19 28.47
C PHE A 95 -34.95 -19.72 27.60
N GLY A 96 -34.66 -20.57 26.60
CA GLY A 96 -35.65 -21.11 25.67
C GLY A 96 -36.44 -22.34 26.17
N GLN A 97 -36.01 -22.97 27.27
CA GLN A 97 -36.65 -24.17 27.82
C GLN A 97 -37.54 -23.83 29.03
N GLY A 98 -38.54 -22.97 28.81
CA GLY A 98 -39.54 -22.63 29.81
C GLY A 98 -40.80 -23.46 29.63
N SER A 99 -40.84 -24.71 30.07
CA SER A 99 -42.06 -25.52 30.21
C SER A 99 -41.80 -26.76 31.09
N ASN A 100 -42.18 -26.70 32.38
CA ASN A 100 -42.17 -27.79 33.39
C ASN A 100 -40.79 -28.19 33.94
N VAL A 101 -40.29 -27.44 34.93
CA VAL A 101 -39.01 -27.68 35.60
C VAL A 101 -39.29 -27.99 37.08
N SER A 102 -38.87 -29.15 37.57
CA SER A 102 -38.95 -29.51 38.99
C SER A 102 -37.88 -28.75 39.80
N ASP A 103 -38.09 -28.61 41.11
CA ASP A 103 -37.24 -27.82 42.03
C ASP A 103 -35.74 -28.24 41.99
N GLY A 104 -35.45 -29.51 41.65
CA GLY A 104 -34.09 -30.00 41.43
C GLY A 104 -33.43 -29.51 40.14
N THR A 105 -34.21 -29.35 39.07
CA THR A 105 -33.74 -28.85 37.77
C THR A 105 -33.48 -27.33 37.81
N GLN A 106 -34.17 -26.59 38.68
CA GLN A 106 -33.96 -25.15 38.86
C GLN A 106 -32.58 -24.81 39.44
N ARG A 107 -32.07 -25.60 40.40
CA ARG A 107 -30.70 -25.43 40.92
C ARG A 107 -29.64 -25.72 39.85
N GLN A 108 -29.88 -26.72 39.00
CA GLN A 108 -28.98 -27.07 37.91
C GLN A 108 -28.96 -25.99 36.82
N ILE A 109 -30.12 -25.41 36.49
CA ILE A 109 -30.23 -24.27 35.56
C ILE A 109 -29.54 -23.03 36.14
N LEU A 110 -29.71 -22.75 37.44
CA LEU A 110 -29.03 -21.62 38.10
C LEU A 110 -27.50 -21.81 38.12
N ALA A 111 -27.02 -23.02 38.42
CA ALA A 111 -25.59 -23.33 38.37
C ALA A 111 -25.02 -23.17 36.96
N GLN A 112 -25.73 -23.65 35.93
CA GLN A 112 -25.36 -23.44 34.52
C GLN A 112 -25.44 -21.96 34.11
N GLY A 113 -26.40 -21.20 34.66
CA GLY A 113 -26.51 -19.75 34.46
C GLY A 113 -25.32 -19.01 35.05
N ILE A 114 -24.86 -19.39 36.25
CA ILE A 114 -23.67 -18.83 36.89
C ILE A 114 -22.42 -19.19 36.10
N GLU A 115 -22.27 -20.44 35.66
CA GLU A 115 -21.13 -20.86 34.83
C GLU A 115 -21.10 -20.12 33.48
N SER A 116 -22.26 -19.96 32.84
CA SER A 116 -22.39 -19.20 31.59
C SER A 116 -22.09 -17.71 31.80
N LEU A 117 -22.49 -17.14 32.94
CA LEU A 117 -22.19 -15.77 33.30
C LEU A 117 -20.69 -15.58 33.55
N GLU A 118 -20.04 -16.50 34.24
CA GLU A 118 -18.59 -16.48 34.46
C GLU A 118 -17.82 -16.58 33.14
N GLN A 119 -18.23 -17.49 32.24
CA GLN A 119 -17.66 -17.60 30.90
C GLN A 119 -17.88 -16.34 30.06
N THR A 120 -19.05 -15.72 30.18
CA THR A 120 -19.38 -14.45 29.51
C THR A 120 -18.52 -13.31 30.05
N SER A 121 -18.34 -13.23 31.38
CA SER A 121 -17.49 -12.25 32.05
C SER A 121 -16.03 -12.37 31.60
N ARG A 122 -15.48 -13.60 31.59
CA ARG A 122 -14.13 -13.88 31.06
C ARG A 122 -14.00 -13.53 29.58
N SER A 123 -15.06 -13.73 28.80
CA SER A 123 -15.06 -13.40 27.37
C SER A 123 -15.18 -11.89 27.14
N LEU A 124 -15.91 -11.18 28.00
CA LEU A 124 -16.02 -9.72 27.98
C LEU A 124 -14.69 -9.06 28.35
N GLN A 125 -14.02 -9.53 29.40
CA GLN A 125 -12.70 -9.04 29.79
C GLN A 125 -11.65 -9.23 28.68
N ARG A 126 -11.68 -10.38 27.99
CA ARG A 126 -10.84 -10.60 26.81
C ARG A 126 -11.23 -9.68 25.64
N ALA A 127 -12.52 -9.45 25.42
CA ALA A 127 -12.99 -8.56 24.37
C ALA A 127 -12.57 -7.10 24.63
N GLU A 128 -12.58 -6.65 25.89
CA GLU A 128 -12.09 -5.33 26.31
C GLU A 128 -10.59 -5.18 26.07
N MET A 129 -9.80 -6.17 26.48
CA MET A 129 -8.35 -6.18 26.24
C MET A 129 -8.02 -6.09 24.74
N VAL A 130 -8.68 -6.93 23.93
CA VAL A 130 -8.47 -6.93 22.47
C VAL A 130 -8.99 -5.63 21.84
N ALA A 131 -10.10 -5.06 22.34
CA ALA A 131 -10.62 -3.79 21.84
C ALA A 131 -9.65 -2.64 22.12
N ARG A 132 -9.06 -2.59 23.31
CA ARG A 132 -8.07 -1.58 23.67
C ARG A 132 -6.79 -1.69 22.84
N GLU A 133 -6.27 -2.92 22.66
CA GLU A 133 -5.13 -3.17 21.76
C GLU A 133 -5.46 -2.73 20.32
N THR A 134 -6.69 -2.98 19.86
CA THR A 134 -7.16 -2.56 18.54
C THR A 134 -7.28 -1.03 18.43
N GLU A 135 -7.71 -0.34 19.48
CA GLU A 135 -7.81 1.14 19.53
C GLU A 135 -6.43 1.79 19.47
N GLU A 136 -5.46 1.25 20.21
CA GLU A 136 -4.07 1.71 20.17
C GLU A 136 -3.46 1.52 18.78
N ILE A 137 -3.63 0.34 18.18
CA ILE A 137 -3.19 0.08 16.81
C ILE A 137 -3.92 1.00 15.82
N GLY A 138 -5.22 1.20 15.98
CA GLY A 138 -6.02 2.09 15.13
C GLY A 138 -5.53 3.54 15.18
N THR A 139 -5.18 4.03 16.36
CA THR A 139 -4.61 5.37 16.55
C THR A 139 -3.26 5.49 15.84
N ASN A 140 -2.38 4.52 16.02
CA ASN A 140 -1.08 4.47 15.34
C ASN A 140 -1.23 4.41 13.79
N ILE A 141 -2.27 3.76 13.29
CA ILE A 141 -2.57 3.71 11.85
C ILE A 141 -3.06 5.08 11.35
N VAL A 142 -3.94 5.75 12.09
CA VAL A 142 -4.46 7.08 11.72
C VAL A 142 -3.33 8.10 11.63
N ASP A 143 -2.42 8.10 12.60
CA ASP A 143 -1.26 8.99 12.59
C ASP A 143 -0.36 8.75 11.38
N GLU A 144 -0.09 7.48 11.06
CA GLU A 144 0.79 7.12 9.94
C GLU A 144 0.13 7.34 8.56
N LEU A 145 -1.19 7.19 8.45
CA LEU A 145 -1.94 7.62 7.26
C LEU A 145 -1.91 9.15 7.10
N GLY A 146 -1.90 9.90 8.20
CA GLY A 146 -1.66 11.33 8.23
C GLY A 146 -0.30 11.69 7.64
N ASN A 147 0.76 11.02 8.10
CA ASN A 147 2.13 11.19 7.59
C ASN A 147 2.23 10.83 6.09
N GLN A 148 1.58 9.76 5.65
CA GLN A 148 1.53 9.38 4.23
C GLN A 148 0.81 10.42 3.38
N ARG A 149 -0.28 11.00 3.88
CA ARG A 149 -0.98 12.10 3.21
C ARG A 149 -0.06 13.30 3.02
N GLU A 150 0.71 13.68 4.04
CA GLU A 150 1.67 14.77 3.92
C GLU A 150 2.76 14.47 2.88
N SER A 151 3.29 13.24 2.87
CA SER A 151 4.28 12.79 1.89
C SER A 151 3.73 12.83 0.45
N LEU A 152 2.47 12.41 0.25
CA LEU A 152 1.78 12.53 -1.04
C LEU A 152 1.59 14.00 -1.46
N LEU A 153 1.24 14.89 -0.53
CA LEU A 153 1.13 16.33 -0.80
C LEU A 153 2.47 16.93 -1.20
N ARG A 154 3.58 16.59 -0.51
CA ARG A 154 4.93 17.03 -0.87
C ARG A 154 5.38 16.50 -2.24
N THR A 155 5.07 15.24 -2.53
CA THR A 155 5.36 14.63 -3.83
C THR A 155 4.57 15.31 -4.95
N ARG A 156 3.29 15.63 -4.71
CA ARG A 156 2.45 16.40 -5.65
C ARG A 156 3.03 17.79 -5.91
N GLN A 157 3.42 18.50 -4.86
CA GLN A 157 4.05 19.82 -4.99
C GLN A 157 5.35 19.74 -5.80
N THR A 158 6.19 18.72 -5.55
CA THR A 158 7.42 18.48 -6.31
C THR A 158 7.12 18.16 -7.77
N LEU A 159 6.09 17.36 -8.06
CA LEU A 159 5.67 17.05 -9.44
C LEU A 159 5.17 18.28 -10.19
N ASP A 160 4.42 19.17 -9.54
CA ASP A 160 3.97 20.42 -10.17
C ASP A 160 5.14 21.39 -10.41
N THR A 161 6.11 21.48 -9.50
CA THR A 161 7.36 22.22 -9.76
C THR A 161 8.18 21.60 -10.89
N ASN A 162 8.20 20.28 -11.04
CA ASN A 162 8.86 19.59 -12.14
C ASN A 162 8.17 19.85 -13.48
N ARG A 163 6.83 19.98 -13.51
CA ARG A 163 6.11 20.43 -14.72
C ARG A 163 6.49 21.84 -15.13
N GLU A 164 6.70 22.74 -14.18
CA GLU A 164 7.20 24.09 -14.49
C GLU A 164 8.63 24.06 -15.02
N ASN A 165 9.50 23.25 -14.42
CA ASN A 165 10.88 23.07 -14.89
C ASN A 165 10.94 22.44 -16.29
N LEU A 166 10.07 21.47 -16.60
CA LEU A 166 9.94 20.90 -17.95
C LEU A 166 9.46 21.93 -18.97
N LYS A 167 8.49 22.80 -18.61
CA LYS A 167 8.07 23.92 -19.46
C LYS A 167 9.23 24.89 -19.72
N ARG A 168 10.09 25.15 -18.73
CA ARG A 168 11.30 25.98 -18.91
C ARG A 168 12.33 25.30 -19.81
N SER A 169 12.59 24.01 -19.62
CA SER A 169 13.50 23.23 -20.47
C SER A 169 13.05 23.19 -21.93
N HIS A 170 11.75 23.00 -22.20
CA HIS A 170 11.22 23.08 -23.56
C HIS A 170 11.38 24.47 -24.19
N ARG A 171 11.22 25.56 -23.42
CA ARG A 171 11.48 26.93 -23.91
C ARG A 171 12.96 27.16 -24.22
N LEU A 172 13.86 26.67 -23.37
CA LEU A 172 15.31 26.72 -23.61
C LEU A 172 15.70 25.95 -24.88
N LEU A 173 15.22 24.71 -25.02
CA LEU A 173 15.46 23.89 -26.21
C LEU A 173 14.93 24.55 -27.49
N ARG A 174 13.73 25.16 -27.43
CA ARG A 174 13.18 25.90 -28.56
C ARG A 174 14.06 27.10 -28.94
N THR A 175 14.58 27.82 -27.96
CA THR A 175 15.47 28.97 -28.17
C THR A 175 16.79 28.53 -28.82
N ILE A 176 17.39 27.44 -28.33
CA ILE A 176 18.61 26.85 -28.92
C ILE A 176 18.33 26.37 -30.37
N ASN A 177 17.18 25.74 -30.61
CA ASN A 177 16.84 25.27 -31.96
C ASN A 177 16.64 26.44 -32.93
N THR A 178 16.02 27.54 -32.49
CA THR A 178 15.85 28.72 -33.34
C THR A 178 17.16 29.40 -33.67
N THR A 179 18.10 29.51 -32.72
CA THR A 179 19.42 30.11 -33.00
C THR A 179 20.24 29.25 -33.97
N LEU A 180 20.12 27.92 -33.90
CA LEU A 180 20.73 27.01 -34.87
C LEU A 180 20.15 27.18 -36.28
N ILE A 181 18.83 27.35 -36.41
CA ILE A 181 18.18 27.57 -37.71
C ILE A 181 18.63 28.90 -38.33
N THR A 182 18.70 29.97 -37.54
CA THR A 182 19.20 31.27 -37.99
C THR A 182 20.65 31.17 -38.48
N ASN A 183 21.52 30.51 -37.73
CA ASN A 183 22.92 30.31 -38.11
C ASN A 183 23.04 29.51 -39.42
N LYS A 184 22.23 28.47 -39.61
CA LYS A 184 22.18 27.70 -40.85
C LYS A 184 21.71 28.54 -42.04
N CYS A 185 20.68 29.37 -41.87
CA CYS A 185 20.22 30.28 -42.92
C CYS A 185 21.30 31.30 -43.32
N LEU A 186 21.99 31.90 -42.34
CA LEU A 186 23.06 32.86 -42.59
C LEU A 186 24.20 32.23 -43.42
N LEU A 187 24.58 30.99 -43.08
CA LEU A 187 25.60 30.24 -43.82
C LEU A 187 25.20 29.98 -45.28
N ILE A 188 23.94 29.60 -45.54
CA ILE A 188 23.44 29.41 -46.91
C ILE A 188 23.51 30.71 -47.71
N VAL A 189 23.13 31.85 -47.11
CA VAL A 189 23.16 33.16 -47.77
C VAL A 189 24.58 33.56 -48.17
N ILE A 190 25.58 33.33 -47.30
CA ILE A 190 26.98 33.64 -47.61
C ILE A 190 27.48 32.82 -48.80
N ILE A 191 27.21 31.50 -48.82
CA ILE A 191 27.61 30.62 -49.93
C ILE A 191 26.99 31.07 -51.26
N LEU A 192 25.70 31.43 -51.27
CA LEU A 192 25.04 31.94 -52.48
C LEU A 192 25.69 33.24 -52.98
N MET A 193 26.09 34.11 -52.06
CA MET A 193 26.74 35.39 -52.38
C MET A 193 28.13 35.16 -53.00
N GLU A 194 28.92 34.22 -52.47
CA GLU A 194 30.21 33.82 -53.06
C GLU A 194 30.06 33.27 -54.48
N ILE A 195 29.08 32.40 -54.72
CA ILE A 195 28.81 31.85 -56.05
C ILE A 195 28.42 32.96 -57.03
N ALA A 196 27.60 33.92 -56.61
CA ALA A 196 27.18 35.04 -57.47
C ALA A 196 28.37 35.92 -57.89
N ILE A 197 29.32 36.18 -56.99
CA ILE A 197 30.56 36.92 -57.31
C ILE A 197 31.41 36.14 -58.31
N LEU A 198 31.61 34.83 -58.09
CA LEU A 198 32.38 33.99 -59.00
C LEU A 198 31.78 33.94 -60.40
N LEU A 199 30.46 33.76 -60.51
CA LEU A 199 29.75 33.79 -61.80
C LEU A 199 29.84 35.15 -62.49
N SER A 200 29.74 36.24 -61.72
CA SER A 200 29.93 37.60 -62.26
C SER A 200 31.34 37.73 -62.85
N ILE A 201 32.39 37.37 -62.12
CA ILE A 201 33.77 37.47 -62.62
C ILE A 201 33.98 36.62 -63.89
N ILE A 202 33.46 35.38 -63.92
CA ILE A 202 33.59 34.50 -65.08
C ILE A 202 32.90 35.10 -66.29
N THR A 203 31.66 35.60 -66.15
CA THR A 203 30.93 36.21 -67.27
C THR A 203 31.60 37.48 -67.76
N TYR A 204 32.04 38.37 -66.86
CA TYR A 204 32.84 39.55 -67.24
C TYR A 204 34.12 39.16 -67.97
N ARG A 205 34.90 38.20 -67.46
CA ARG A 205 36.16 37.77 -68.07
C ARG A 205 35.95 37.03 -69.38
N PHE A 206 34.88 36.25 -69.53
CA PHE A 206 34.59 35.46 -70.73
C PHE A 206 33.96 36.30 -71.85
N ILE A 207 33.29 37.39 -71.51
CA ILE A 207 32.75 38.35 -72.50
C ILE A 207 33.81 39.37 -72.95
N LEU A 208 34.77 39.73 -72.10
CA LEU A 208 35.86 40.65 -72.46
C LEU A 208 36.98 40.14 -73.41
N PRO A 209 37.16 38.86 -73.78
CA PRO A 209 38.23 38.42 -74.67
C PRO A 209 37.82 38.32 -76.15
N HIS A 210 36.58 38.66 -76.53
CA HIS A 210 36.13 38.58 -77.93
C HIS A 210 36.13 39.92 -78.70
N LYS A 211 36.76 40.97 -78.16
CA LYS A 211 37.04 42.23 -78.87
C LYS A 211 38.55 42.44 -79.00
N LYS A 212 39.19 41.64 -79.84
CA LYS A 212 40.37 42.06 -80.60
C LYS A 212 40.47 41.29 -81.89
#